data_AF-A0A3Q0RAL4-F1
#
_entry.id   AF-A0A3Q0RAL4-F1
#
_cell.length_a   1.000
_cell.length_b   1.000
_cell.length_c   1.000
_cell.angle_alpha   90.00
_cell.angle_beta   90.00
_cell.angle_gamma   90.00
#
_symmetry.space_group_name_H-M   'P 1'
#
loop_
_entity.id
_entity.type
_entity.pdbx_description
1 polymer ?
#
loop_
_entity_poly.entity_id
_entity_poly.type
_entity_poly.pdbx_seq_one_letter_code
_entity_poly.pdbx_strand_id
1 'polypeptide(L)' 'KKEKFIKYLTGPLYFSPKCRKSVYKLYHHTRDCTIPAYFKRCARLLTRLAGSPQCTEG' A
#
# COMPACT_ATOMS: atom_id res chain seq x y z
N LYS A 1 13.15 -7.62 0.79
CA LYS A 1 12.30 -8.43 1.72
C LYS A 1 10.88 -7.86 1.82
N LYS A 2 10.70 -6.61 2.25
CA LYS A 2 9.40 -5.92 2.33
C LYS A 2 8.57 -5.98 1.04
N GLU A 3 9.14 -5.61 -0.11
CA GLU A 3 8.39 -5.52 -1.37
C GLU A 3 7.79 -6.87 -1.80
N LYS A 4 8.57 -7.95 -1.71
CA LYS A 4 8.06 -9.31 -1.97
C LYS A 4 6.94 -9.70 -1.00
N PHE A 5 7.09 -9.37 0.28
CA PHE A 5 6.10 -9.74 1.31
C PHE A 5 4.78 -8.97 1.12
N ILE A 6 4.86 -7.68 0.83
CA ILE A 6 3.69 -6.85 0.57
C ILE A 6 3.03 -7.27 -0.75
N LYS A 7 3.79 -7.48 -1.84
CA LYS A 7 3.24 -7.99 -3.11
C LYS A 7 2.56 -9.35 -2.96
N TYR A 8 3.13 -10.25 -2.15
CA TYR A 8 2.50 -11.55 -1.86
C TYR A 8 1.18 -11.40 -1.09
N LEU A 9 1.12 -10.50 -0.11
CA LEU A 9 -0.07 -10.26 0.70
C LEU A 9 -1.18 -9.51 -0.04
N THR A 10 -0.82 -8.51 -0.84
CA THR A 10 -1.81 -7.65 -1.50
C THR A 10 -2.19 -8.14 -2.89
N GLY A 11 -1.41 -9.05 -3.48
CA GLY A 11 -1.54 -9.42 -4.88
C GLY A 11 -1.15 -8.27 -5.82
N PRO A 12 -1.48 -8.39 -7.13
CA PRO A 12 -1.28 -7.31 -8.09
C PRO A 12 -2.22 -6.14 -7.78
N LEU A 13 -1.72 -5.15 -7.04
CA LEU A 13 -2.42 -3.89 -6.82
C LEU A 13 -2.07 -2.90 -7.92
N TYR A 14 -3.10 -2.42 -8.61
CA TYR A 14 -3.00 -1.28 -9.50
C TYR A 14 -3.40 0.00 -8.74
N PHE A 15 -2.59 1.03 -8.82
CA PHE A 15 -2.86 2.32 -8.19
C PHE A 15 -2.93 3.39 -9.27
N SER A 16 -4.02 4.17 -9.29
CA SER A 16 -4.09 5.36 -10.15
C SER A 16 -3.02 6.39 -9.77
N PRO A 17 -2.57 7.20 -10.74
CA PRO A 17 -1.54 8.22 -10.52
C PRO A 17 -1.89 9.21 -9.40
N LYS A 18 -3.18 9.52 -9.20
CA LYS A 18 -3.66 10.37 -8.08
C LYS A 18 -3.26 9.80 -6.71
N CYS A 19 -3.34 8.49 -6.52
CA CYS A 19 -2.98 7.84 -5.26
C CYS A 19 -1.55 7.33 -5.18
N ARG A 20 -0.82 7.29 -6.29
CA ARG A 20 0.58 6.83 -6.32
C ARG A 20 1.47 7.62 -5.35
N LYS A 21 1.24 8.94 -5.20
CA LYS A 21 1.96 9.79 -4.24
C LYS A 21 1.68 9.42 -2.78
N SER A 22 0.41 9.21 -2.44
CA SER A 22 -0.02 8.80 -1.10
C SER A 22 0.47 7.39 -0.75
N VAL A 23 0.40 6.46 -1.69
CA VAL A 23 0.91 5.09 -1.56
C VAL A 23 2.43 5.10 -1.39
N TYR A 24 3.15 5.88 -2.18
CA TYR A 24 4.60 6.01 -2.04
C TYR A 24 4.98 6.55 -0.66
N LYS A 25 4.28 7.59 -0.18
CA LYS A 25 4.49 8.16 1.16
C LYS A 25 4.19 7.13 2.25
N LEU A 26 3.05 6.44 2.17
CA LEU A 26 2.68 5.40 3.14
C LEU A 26 3.71 4.27 3.15
N TYR A 27 4.07 3.77 1.97
CA TYR A 27 5.00 2.66 1.83
C TYR A 27 6.37 3.06 2.38
N HIS A 28 6.94 4.20 2.03
CA HIS A 28 8.32 4.55 2.43
C HIS A 28 8.44 5.23 3.81
N HIS A 29 7.43 5.99 4.26
CA HIS A 29 7.53 6.79 5.49
C HIS A 29 6.73 6.24 6.68
N THR A 30 5.75 5.35 6.48
CA THR A 30 4.92 4.88 7.60
C THR A 30 5.59 3.75 8.36
N ARG A 31 5.57 3.82 9.70
CA ARG A 31 6.09 2.78 10.60
C ARG A 31 5.49 1.40 10.35
N ASP A 32 4.20 1.35 10.02
CA ASP A 32 3.51 0.10 9.64
C ASP A 32 4.14 -0.57 8.41
N CYS A 33 4.74 0.23 7.51
CA CYS A 33 5.36 -0.23 6.28
C CYS A 33 6.90 -0.32 6.39
N THR A 34 7.54 0.18 7.44
CA THR A 34 9.00 0.06 7.63
C THR A 34 9.38 -1.03 8.63
N ILE A 35 8.51 -1.36 9.58
CA ILE A 35 8.76 -2.37 10.61
C ILE A 35 8.14 -3.73 10.18
N PRO A 36 8.92 -4.83 10.12
CA PRO A 36 8.46 -6.13 9.64
C PRO A 36 7.23 -6.69 10.38
N ALA A 37 7.14 -6.45 11.69
CA ALA A 37 6.02 -6.89 12.52
C ALA A 37 4.67 -6.31 12.07
N TYR A 38 4.67 -5.15 11.39
CA TYR A 38 3.46 -4.44 10.98
C TYR A 38 3.17 -4.53 9.47
N PHE A 39 3.94 -5.30 8.70
CA PHE A 39 3.73 -5.42 7.25
C PHE A 39 2.32 -5.91 6.87
N LYS A 40 1.70 -6.77 7.69
CA LYS A 40 0.29 -7.18 7.50
C LYS A 40 -0.68 -6.00 7.56
N ARG A 41 -0.41 -5.02 8.44
CA ARG A 41 -1.21 -3.80 8.58
C ARG A 41 -0.99 -2.84 7.41
N CYS A 42 0.27 -2.69 6.99
CA CYS A 42 0.61 -1.95 5.77
C CYS A 42 -0.10 -2.52 4.53
N ALA A 43 -0.06 -3.85 4.34
CA ALA A 43 -0.74 -4.51 3.23
C ALA A 43 -2.25 -4.21 3.22
N ARG A 44 -2.93 -4.31 4.38
CA ARG A 44 -4.36 -3.94 4.49
C ARG A 44 -4.63 -2.48 4.16
N LEU A 45 -3.78 -1.55 4.61
CA LEU A 45 -3.91 -0.13 4.29
C LEU A 45 -3.76 0.12 2.79
N LEU A 46 -2.78 -0.53 2.16
CA LEU A 46 -2.55 -0.43 0.71
C LEU A 46 -3.73 -1.00 -0.09
N THR A 47 -4.28 -2.16 0.30
CA THR A 47 -5.47 -2.73 -0.35
C THR A 47 -6.69 -1.82 -0.18
N ARG A 48 -6.91 -1.24 1.01
CA ARG A 48 -8.01 -0.28 1.22
C ARG A 48 -7.83 0.99 0.40
N LEU A 49 -6.62 1.50 0.29
CA LEU A 49 -6.32 2.63 -0.58
C LEU A 49 -6.62 2.28 -2.03
N ALA A 50 -6.15 1.13 -2.53
CA ALA A 50 -6.39 0.71 -3.90
C ALA A 50 -7.89 0.58 -4.24
N GLY A 51 -8.73 0.14 -3.30
CA GLY A 51 -10.18 0.07 -3.47
C GLY A 51 -10.95 1.33 -3.04
N SER A 52 -10.26 2.37 -2.58
CA SER A 52 -10.91 3.61 -2.13
C SER A 52 -11.41 4.40 -3.35
N PRO A 53 -12.61 5.00 -3.30
CA PRO A 53 -13.09 5.90 -4.35
C PRO A 53 -12.10 7.05 -4.61
N GLN A 54 -11.36 7.50 -3.59
CA GLN A 54 -10.30 8.51 -3.76
C GLN A 54 -9.15 8.08 -4.68
N CYS A 55 -8.96 6.76 -4.87
CA CYS A 55 -7.91 6.20 -5.71
C CYS A 55 -8.45 5.54 -7.00
N THR A 56 -9.73 5.19 -7.06
CA THR A 56 -10.37 4.52 -8.21
C THR A 56 -11.21 5.47 -9.04
N GLU A 57 -11.79 6.50 -8.41
CA GLU A 57 -12.59 7.53 -9.07
C GLU A 57 -11.69 8.70 -9.42
N GLY A 58 -11.22 8.73 -10.66
CA GLY A 58 -10.38 9.82 -11.12
C GLY A 58 -10.22 9.91 -12.61
#